data_AF-A0A2N0NB93-F1
#
_entry.id   AF-A0A2N0NB93-F1
#
_cell.length_a   1.000
_cell.length_b   1.000
_cell.length_c   1.000
_cell.angle_alpha   90.00
_cell.angle_beta   90.00
_cell.angle_gamma   90.00
#
_symmetry.space_group_name_H-M   'P 1'
#
loop_
_entity.id
_entity.type
_entity.pdbx_description
1 polymer ?
#
loop_
_entity_poly.entity_id
_entity_poly.type
_entity_poly.pdbx_seq_one_letter_code
_entity_poly.pdbx_strand_id
1 'polypeptide(L)'
;MGITPSREKFIALEGYAQKSDEERKTILTNAGMEETQIDKDLAEFLGSEDVYLGCFIRGIITICIDEHNNIRNQEFTRYMEEYKNVNNEMLEQKHIEMNEQIRMMEENWKLKEEYYFKNSTMKKHQIVTELGS
;
A
#
# COMPACT_ATOMS: atom_id res chain seq x y z
N MET A 1 8.95 16.38 -4.69
CA MET A 1 9.83 15.20 -4.64
C MET A 1 10.23 14.88 -6.06
N GLY A 2 11.52 14.87 -6.38
CA GLY A 2 12.01 14.56 -7.72
C GLY A 2 12.24 13.05 -7.88
N ILE A 3 12.12 12.56 -9.10
CA ILE A 3 12.60 11.23 -9.49
C ILE A 3 14.05 11.37 -9.94
N THR A 4 14.90 10.44 -9.50
CA THR A 4 16.27 10.32 -9.99
C THR A 4 16.39 8.93 -10.62
N PRO A 5 16.00 8.77 -11.89
CA PRO A 5 16.11 7.47 -12.55
C PRO A 5 17.60 7.08 -12.66
N SER A 6 17.89 5.79 -12.50
CA SER A 6 19.27 5.30 -12.59
C SER A 6 19.77 5.35 -14.03
N ARG A 7 21.09 5.46 -14.21
CA ARG A 7 21.73 5.45 -15.54
C ARG A 7 21.39 4.18 -16.33
N GLU A 8 21.26 3.06 -15.65
CA GLU A 8 20.91 1.76 -16.23
C GLU A 8 19.59 1.79 -17.00
N LYS A 9 18.62 2.59 -16.55
CA LYS A 9 17.33 2.75 -17.21
C LYS A 9 17.43 3.46 -18.56
N PHE A 10 18.52 4.21 -18.80
CA PHE A 10 18.78 4.93 -20.03
C PHE A 10 19.82 4.26 -20.93
N ILE A 11 20.30 3.06 -20.59
CA ILE A 11 21.40 2.42 -21.32
C ILE A 11 21.09 2.22 -22.81
N ALA A 12 19.83 1.96 -23.15
CA ALA A 12 19.38 1.81 -24.53
C ALA A 12 19.44 3.12 -25.34
N LEU A 13 19.52 4.27 -24.68
CA LEU A 13 19.59 5.61 -25.29
C LEU A 13 20.98 6.24 -25.14
N GLU A 14 21.95 5.50 -24.60
CA GLU A 14 23.27 6.04 -24.26
C GLU A 14 24.02 6.53 -25.51
N GLY A 15 24.67 7.69 -25.38
CA GLY A 15 25.49 8.27 -26.44
C GLY A 15 24.73 8.97 -27.56
N TYR A 16 23.39 8.97 -27.56
CA TYR A 16 22.55 9.59 -28.61
C TYR A 16 23.04 10.98 -29.06
N ALA A 17 23.34 11.87 -28.11
CA ALA A 17 23.74 13.25 -28.39
C ALA A 17 25.07 13.37 -29.17
N GLN A 18 25.95 12.37 -29.06
CA GLN A 18 27.31 12.39 -29.63
C GLN A 18 27.42 11.67 -30.99
N LYS A 19 26.28 11.22 -31.54
CA LYS A 19 26.21 10.29 -32.67
C LYS A 19 25.68 10.95 -33.93
N SER A 20 25.97 10.37 -35.10
CA SER A 20 25.40 10.82 -36.38
C SER A 20 23.89 10.51 -36.46
N ASP A 21 23.19 11.08 -37.44
CA ASP A 21 21.74 10.91 -37.56
C ASP A 21 21.34 9.44 -37.83
N GLU A 22 22.12 8.71 -38.62
CA GLU A 22 21.94 7.27 -38.86
C GLU A 22 22.18 6.44 -37.59
N GLU A 23 23.20 6.78 -36.81
CA GLU A 23 23.50 6.13 -35.54
C GLU A 23 22.40 6.42 -34.51
N ARG A 24 21.89 7.66 -34.44
CA ARG A 24 20.76 8.06 -33.59
C ARG A 24 19.50 7.27 -33.91
N LYS A 25 19.18 7.11 -35.20
CA LYS A 25 18.05 6.29 -35.65
C LYS A 25 18.22 4.83 -35.23
N THR A 26 19.43 4.30 -35.36
CA THR A 26 19.75 2.93 -34.93
C THR A 26 19.57 2.75 -33.43
N ILE A 27 20.03 3.70 -32.61
CA ILE A 27 19.84 3.70 -31.15
C ILE A 27 18.35 3.64 -30.80
N LEU A 28 17.54 4.54 -31.38
CA LEU A 28 16.10 4.59 -31.11
C LEU A 28 15.39 3.30 -31.55
N THR A 29 15.76 2.76 -32.70
CA THR A 29 15.20 1.50 -33.22
C THR A 29 15.54 0.33 -32.29
N ASN A 30 16.79 0.23 -31.84
CA ASN A 30 17.23 -0.79 -30.89
C ASN A 30 16.57 -0.65 -29.52
N ALA A 31 16.21 0.58 -29.13
CA ALA A 31 15.41 0.87 -27.95
C ALA A 31 13.91 0.58 -28.12
N GLY A 32 13.48 0.06 -29.29
CA GLY A 32 12.08 -0.23 -29.59
C GLY A 32 11.23 1.02 -29.79
N MET A 33 11.84 2.16 -30.10
CA MET A 33 11.16 3.45 -30.26
C MET A 33 10.89 3.73 -31.73
N GLU A 34 9.72 3.32 -32.20
CA GLU A 34 9.21 3.70 -33.51
C GLU A 34 8.77 5.16 -33.53
N GLU A 35 8.91 5.81 -34.69
CA GLU A 35 8.46 7.17 -34.93
C GLU A 35 6.93 7.27 -34.86
N THR A 36 6.44 8.28 -34.17
CA THR A 36 5.01 8.56 -33.99
C THR A 36 4.67 10.01 -34.31
N GLN A 37 3.38 10.33 -34.41
CA GLN A 37 2.96 11.73 -34.59
C GLN A 37 3.36 12.62 -33.40
N ILE A 38 3.37 12.05 -32.18
CA ILE A 38 3.80 12.76 -30.96
C ILE A 38 5.25 13.25 -31.11
N ASP A 39 6.10 12.48 -31.78
CA ASP A 39 7.50 12.83 -31.97
C ASP A 39 7.66 14.04 -32.89
N LYS A 40 6.79 14.15 -33.91
CA LYS A 40 6.73 15.32 -34.80
C LYS A 40 6.25 16.55 -34.04
N ASP A 41 5.17 16.39 -33.28
CA ASP A 41 4.60 17.48 -32.48
C ASP A 41 5.60 17.98 -31.42
N LEU A 42 6.36 17.06 -30.79
CA LEU A 42 7.42 17.39 -29.85
C LEU A 42 8.60 18.11 -30.52
N ALA A 43 9.04 17.64 -31.68
CA ALA A 43 10.10 18.30 -32.43
C ALA A 43 9.69 19.72 -32.82
N GLU A 44 8.49 19.88 -33.38
CA GLU A 44 7.92 21.17 -33.77
C GLU A 44 7.79 22.12 -32.57
N PHE A 45 7.27 21.62 -31.44
CA PHE A 45 7.17 22.39 -30.20
C PHE A 45 8.53 22.92 -29.72
N LEU A 46 9.60 22.16 -29.94
CA LEU A 46 10.97 22.54 -29.58
C LEU A 46 11.67 23.38 -30.66
N GLY A 47 10.98 23.71 -31.76
CA GLY A 47 11.55 24.47 -32.88
C GLY A 47 12.52 23.67 -33.73
N SER A 48 12.36 22.35 -33.78
CA SER A 48 13.18 21.42 -34.56
C SER A 48 12.34 20.69 -35.62
N GLU A 49 12.91 20.49 -36.80
CA GLU A 49 12.34 19.59 -37.82
C GLU A 49 12.80 18.12 -37.62
N ASP A 50 13.69 17.89 -36.64
CA ASP A 50 14.21 16.55 -36.33
C ASP A 50 13.23 15.74 -35.49
N VAL A 51 12.46 14.88 -36.18
CA VAL A 51 11.52 13.96 -35.53
C VAL A 51 12.23 12.96 -34.62
N TYR A 52 13.49 12.60 -34.89
CA TYR A 52 14.25 11.70 -34.02
C TYR A 52 14.60 12.35 -32.68
N LEU A 53 14.79 13.67 -32.64
CA LEU A 53 14.93 14.42 -31.39
C LEU A 53 13.64 14.33 -30.56
N GLY A 54 12.48 14.49 -31.20
CA GLY A 54 11.18 14.31 -30.54
C GLY A 54 11.01 12.89 -29.98
N CYS A 55 11.36 11.88 -30.76
CA CYS A 55 11.33 10.47 -30.36
C CYS A 55 12.26 10.18 -29.18
N PHE A 56 13.48 10.71 -29.19
CA PHE A 56 14.42 10.61 -28.08
C PHE A 56 13.88 11.23 -26.79
N ILE A 57 13.27 12.42 -26.87
CA ILE A 57 12.67 13.10 -25.72
C ILE A 57 11.47 12.32 -25.18
N ARG A 58 10.59 11.82 -26.05
CA ARG A 58 9.50 10.92 -25.62
C ARG A 58 10.05 9.68 -24.93
N GLY A 59 11.15 9.11 -25.43
CA GLY A 59 11.86 8.00 -24.81
C GLY A 59 12.28 8.30 -23.37
N ILE A 60 12.94 9.45 -23.16
CA ILE A 60 13.35 9.91 -21.83
C ILE A 60 12.14 10.08 -20.89
N ILE A 61 11.08 10.74 -21.38
CA ILE A 61 9.87 11.00 -20.59
C ILE A 61 9.21 9.69 -20.18
N THR A 62 9.08 8.74 -21.10
CA THR A 62 8.49 7.42 -20.83
C THR A 62 9.25 6.70 -19.72
N ILE A 63 10.58 6.60 -19.84
CA ILE A 63 11.43 5.95 -18.82
C ILE A 63 11.25 6.60 -17.45
N CYS A 64 11.21 7.94 -17.39
CA CYS A 64 11.00 8.69 -16.16
C CYS A 64 9.61 8.42 -15.54
N ILE A 65 8.56 8.39 -16.35
CA ILE A 65 7.18 8.12 -15.88
C ILE A 65 7.06 6.69 -15.35
N ASP A 66 7.65 5.72 -16.04
CA ASP A 66 7.62 4.31 -15.62
C ASP A 66 8.32 4.13 -14.27
N GLU A 67 9.51 4.73 -14.10
CA GLU A 67 10.23 4.67 -12.84
C GLU A 67 9.45 5.35 -11.70
N HIS A 68 8.84 6.51 -11.97
CA HIS A 68 7.98 7.19 -11.01
C HIS A 68 6.81 6.31 -10.57
N ASN A 69 6.12 5.68 -11.53
CA ASN A 69 4.98 4.82 -11.27
C ASN A 69 5.39 3.57 -10.47
N ASN A 70 6.53 2.97 -10.78
CA ASN A 70 7.06 1.82 -10.04
C ASN A 70 7.33 2.18 -8.56
N ILE A 71 8.05 3.27 -8.32
CA ILE A 71 8.34 3.74 -6.96
C ILE A 71 7.04 4.04 -6.21
N ARG A 72 6.12 4.77 -6.85
CA ARG A 72 4.84 5.14 -6.25
C ARG A 72 4.02 3.91 -5.87
N ASN A 73 3.98 2.89 -6.72
CA ASN A 73 3.24 1.65 -6.45
C ASN A 73 3.88 0.84 -5.32
N GLN A 74 5.21 0.81 -5.23
CA GLN A 74 5.93 0.19 -4.11
C GLN A 74 5.61 0.89 -2.78
N GLU A 75 5.66 2.23 -2.76
CA GLU A 75 5.30 3.03 -1.58
C GLU A 75 3.86 2.76 -1.16
N PHE A 76 2.89 2.77 -2.09
CA PHE A 76 1.49 2.45 -1.79
C PHE A 76 1.32 1.05 -1.21
N THR A 77 2.04 0.07 -1.77
CA THR A 77 1.99 -1.32 -1.27
C THR A 77 2.52 -1.40 0.15
N ARG A 78 3.65 -0.74 0.43
CA ARG A 78 4.23 -0.66 1.78
C ARG A 78 3.26 -0.04 2.78
N TYR A 79 2.64 1.10 2.43
CA TYR A 79 1.65 1.74 3.30
C TYR A 79 0.47 0.80 3.61
N MET A 80 -0.07 0.10 2.61
CA MET A 80 -1.17 -0.84 2.81
C MET A 80 -0.79 -1.99 3.75
N GLU A 81 0.43 -2.53 3.63
CA GLU A 81 0.94 -3.57 4.52
C GLU A 81 1.13 -3.05 5.95
N GLU A 82 1.71 -1.86 6.12
CA GLU A 82 1.88 -1.22 7.44
C GLU A 82 0.53 -1.03 8.13
N TYR A 83 -0.47 -0.49 7.42
CA TYR A 83 -1.82 -0.31 7.97
C TYR A 83 -2.47 -1.63 8.36
N LYS A 84 -2.31 -2.68 7.55
CA LYS A 84 -2.84 -4.01 7.85
C LYS A 84 -2.19 -4.60 9.10
N ASN A 85 -0.88 -4.46 9.23
CA ASN A 85 -0.13 -4.98 10.38
C ASN A 85 -0.54 -4.27 11.67
N VAL A 86 -0.55 -2.93 11.69
CA VAL A 86 -0.96 -2.14 12.85
C VAL A 86 -2.40 -2.47 13.26
N ASN A 87 -3.32 -2.60 12.30
CA ASN A 87 -4.70 -2.92 12.60
C ASN A 87 -4.87 -4.34 13.15
N ASN A 88 -4.12 -5.31 12.63
CA ASN A 88 -4.12 -6.68 13.13
C ASN A 88 -3.56 -6.76 14.56
N GLU A 89 -2.44 -6.09 14.83
CA GLU A 89 -1.85 -6.01 16.18
C GLU A 89 -2.84 -5.40 17.18
N MET A 90 -3.53 -4.32 16.79
CA MET A 90 -4.56 -3.69 17.63
C MET A 90 -5.74 -4.62 17.89
N LEU A 91 -6.19 -5.38 16.87
CA LEU A 91 -7.26 -6.36 17.02
C LEU A 91 -6.87 -7.50 17.95
N GLU A 92 -5.66 -8.03 17.82
CA GLU A 92 -5.12 -9.07 18.70
C GLU A 92 -5.04 -8.59 20.14
N GLN A 93 -4.52 -7.38 20.36
CA GLN A 93 -4.46 -6.78 21.70
C GLN A 93 -5.86 -6.63 22.30
N LYS A 94 -6.82 -6.12 21.52
CA LYS A 94 -8.22 -5.96 21.98
C LYS A 94 -8.88 -7.30 22.30
N HIS A 95 -8.57 -8.35 21.54
CA HIS A 95 -9.02 -9.70 21.84
C HIS A 95 -8.47 -10.23 23.16
N ILE A 96 -7.18 -10.01 23.44
CA ILE A 96 -6.55 -10.39 24.71
C ILE A 96 -7.20 -9.63 25.87
N GLU A 97 -7.36 -8.32 25.75
CA GLU A 97 -7.99 -7.48 26.77
C GLU A 97 -9.44 -7.91 27.05
N MET A 98 -10.22 -8.23 26.02
CA MET A 98 -11.60 -8.69 26.17
C MET A 98 -11.67 -10.05 26.87
N ASN A 99 -10.80 -10.99 26.51
CA ASN A 99 -10.74 -12.30 27.17
C ASN A 99 -10.37 -12.17 28.65
N GLU A 100 -9.45 -11.27 28.98
CA GLU A 100 -9.07 -10.96 30.36
C GLU A 100 -10.23 -10.35 31.15
N GLN A 101 -10.97 -9.42 30.55
CA GLN A 101 -12.17 -8.85 31.18
C GLN A 101 -13.25 -9.89 31.45
N ILE A 102 -13.48 -10.81 30.50
CA ILE A 102 -14.43 -11.92 30.68
C ILE A 102 -13.99 -12.80 31.86
N ARG A 103 -12.70 -13.16 31.92
CA ARG A 103 -12.14 -13.96 33.03
C ARG A 103 -12.35 -13.30 34.39
N MET A 104 -12.00 -12.02 34.52
CA MET A 104 -12.19 -11.26 35.75
C MET A 104 -13.66 -11.16 36.14
N MET A 105 -14.56 -11.00 35.15
CA MET A 105 -16.00 -10.95 35.40
C MET A 105 -16.51 -12.31 35.92
N GLU A 106 -16.11 -13.42 35.32
CA GLU A 106 -16.47 -14.78 35.76
C GLU A 106 -15.98 -15.06 37.19
N GLU A 107 -14.75 -14.67 37.52
CA GLU A 107 -14.19 -14.82 38.87
C GLU A 107 -14.99 -14.00 39.90
N ASN A 108 -15.31 -12.75 39.56
CA ASN A 108 -16.15 -11.90 40.40
C ASN A 108 -17.56 -12.47 40.60
N TRP A 109 -18.15 -13.09 39.56
CA TRP A 109 -19.45 -13.76 39.67
C TRP A 109 -19.37 -14.97 40.62
N LYS A 110 -18.35 -15.81 40.50
CA LYS A 110 -18.13 -16.94 41.43
C LYS A 110 -17.98 -16.48 42.87
N LEU A 111 -17.21 -15.42 43.12
CA LEU A 111 -17.05 -14.85 44.47
C LEU A 111 -18.38 -14.34 45.04
N LYS A 112 -19.18 -13.64 44.22
CA LYS A 112 -20.52 -13.18 44.63
C LYS A 112 -21.47 -14.34 44.90
N GLU A 113 -21.44 -15.37 44.07
CA GLU A 113 -22.24 -16.58 44.23
C GLU A 113 -21.88 -17.31 45.53
N GLU A 114 -20.60 -17.54 45.79
CA GLU A 114 -20.13 -18.12 47.05
C GLU A 114 -20.53 -17.30 48.27
N TYR A 115 -20.34 -15.96 48.20
CA TYR A 115 -20.75 -15.06 49.26
C TYR A 115 -22.26 -15.14 49.53
N TYR A 116 -23.07 -15.15 48.47
CA TYR A 116 -24.51 -15.24 48.57
C TYR A 116 -24.92 -16.56 49.23
N PHE A 117 -24.41 -17.71 48.79
CA PHE A 117 -24.79 -19.01 49.37
C PHE A 117 -24.25 -19.23 50.79
N LYS A 118 -23.08 -18.67 51.15
CA LYS A 118 -22.54 -18.76 52.52
C LYS A 118 -23.32 -17.88 53.51
N ASN A 119 -23.82 -16.73 53.07
CA ASN A 119 -24.45 -15.73 53.96
C ASN A 119 -25.98 -15.67 53.87
N SER A 120 -26.60 -16.39 52.92
CA SER A 120 -28.04 -16.58 52.90
C SER A 120 -28.41 -17.88 53.63
N THR A 121 -29.35 -17.78 54.57
CA THR A 121 -29.98 -18.98 55.14
C THR A 121 -30.96 -19.51 54.10
N MET A 122 -30.79 -20.77 53.68
CA MET A 122 -31.60 -21.45 52.66
C MET A 122 -33.14 -21.27 52.85
N LYS A 123 -33.58 -20.99 54.09
CA LYS A 123 -34.98 -20.68 54.43
C LYS A 123 -35.53 -19.35 53.87
N LYS A 124 -34.70 -18.34 53.54
CA LYS A 124 -35.20 -17.05 53.01
C LYS A 124 -35.55 -17.08 51.52
N HIS A 125 -35.22 -18.16 50.80
CA HIS A 125 -35.46 -18.28 49.35
C HIS A 125 -36.41 -19.42 48.98
N GLN A 126 -36.94 -20.15 49.96
CA GLN A 126 -38.20 -20.86 49.74
C GLN A 126 -39.28 -19.79 49.55
N ILE A 127 -39.69 -19.58 48.29
CA ILE A 127 -41.00 -19.01 48.02
C ILE A 127 -41.98 -19.95 48.71
N VAL A 128 -42.50 -19.50 49.85
CA VAL A 128 -43.66 -20.12 50.47
C VAL A 128 -44.81 -19.85 49.51
N THR A 129 -45.08 -20.78 48.59
CA THR A 129 -46.39 -20.89 47.98
C THR A 129 -47.33 -21.42 49.06
N GLU A 130 -47.78 -20.51 49.93
CA GLU A 130 -49.03 -20.69 50.67
C GLU A 130 -50.16 -20.69 49.63
N LEU A 131 -50.36 -21.82 48.95
CA LEU A 131 -51.66 -22.16 48.38
C LEU A 131 -52.35 -22.99 49.46
N GLY A 132 -53.29 -22.33 50.13
CA GLY A 132 -53.95 -22.82 51.32
C GLY A 132 -54.73 -24.12 51.15
N SER A 133 -54.91 -24.80 52.27
CA SER A 133 -56.10 -25.55 52.69
C SER A 133 -55.96 -25.84 54.18
#